data_AF-A0A3N5N829-F1
#
_entry.id   AF-A0A3N5N829-F1
#
_cell.length_a   1.000
_cell.length_b   1.000
_cell.length_c   1.000
_cell.angle_alpha   90.00
_cell.angle_beta   90.00
_cell.angle_gamma   90.00
#
_symmetry.space_group_name_H-M   'P 1'
#
loop_
_entity.id
_entity.type
_entity.pdbx_description
1 polymer ?
#
loop_
_entity_poly.entity_id
_entity_poly.type
_entity_poly.pdbx_seq_one_letter_code
_entity_poly.pdbx_strand_id
1 'polypeptide(L)'
;MTPTRSTDEYHGNHLLHAPGPRARATRTIKVQWATPFKKSSRGRASAGASCQNPRMSEPQEWAFRDALQPKADETQFDLARALDAMVLVRAEVPADGYTVSNLGTERGGYGAVIREDGLVLTIGYLINEASQIWLTSNRGSVVEGYRLGYDQATGFGLIHPLGKLDATHLPRGLAANVNVGDSTFVIGHGGLAHALKTKVVDKREFAGSWEYVLDEALFTAPAHPQWGGAALLDAQGHLIGIGSLLVTHEV
;
A
#
# COMPACT_ATOMS: atom_id res chain seq x y z
N MET A 1 10.56 49.45 -61.68
CA MET A 1 10.14 48.42 -62.66
C MET A 1 10.77 47.12 -62.23
N THR A 2 9.99 46.26 -61.58
CA THR A 2 10.46 45.06 -60.88
C THR A 2 9.53 43.92 -61.31
N PRO A 3 10.06 42.75 -61.72
CA PRO A 3 9.23 41.72 -62.34
C PRO A 3 8.57 40.82 -61.30
N THR A 4 7.39 40.34 -61.67
CA THR A 4 6.53 39.33 -61.04
C THR A 4 7.19 37.95 -60.95
N ARG A 5 7.03 37.28 -59.80
CA ARG A 5 7.04 35.82 -59.68
C ARG A 5 6.07 35.35 -58.59
N SER A 6 5.01 34.69 -59.06
CA SER A 6 4.36 33.48 -58.54
C SER A 6 4.65 33.10 -57.08
N THR A 7 3.66 33.27 -56.21
CA THR A 7 3.60 32.57 -54.91
C THR A 7 2.78 31.29 -55.09
N ASP A 8 3.49 30.16 -55.13
CA ASP A 8 2.92 28.82 -55.01
C ASP A 8 2.27 28.64 -53.63
N GLU A 9 1.04 28.15 -53.64
CA GLU A 9 0.30 27.65 -52.48
C GLU A 9 1.01 26.45 -51.87
N TYR A 10 1.58 26.61 -50.68
CA TYR A 10 1.88 25.48 -49.80
C TYR A 10 0.67 25.22 -48.90
N HIS A 11 -0.19 24.29 -49.33
CA HIS A 11 -1.14 23.62 -48.45
C HIS A 11 -0.40 22.65 -47.52
N GLY A 12 0.09 23.18 -46.40
CA GLY A 12 0.57 22.40 -45.27
C GLY A 12 -0.61 21.85 -44.47
N ASN A 13 -0.98 20.61 -44.77
CA ASN A 13 -2.02 19.86 -44.06
C ASN A 13 -1.51 19.48 -42.65
N HIS A 14 -1.59 20.41 -41.69
CA HIS A 14 -1.36 20.11 -40.28
C HIS A 14 -2.59 19.41 -39.70
N LEU A 15 -2.70 18.10 -39.97
CA LEU A 15 -3.49 17.20 -39.16
C LEU A 15 -2.84 17.14 -37.77
N LEU A 16 -3.32 17.99 -36.87
CA LEU A 16 -3.15 17.85 -35.43
C LEU A 16 -3.72 16.48 -35.06
N HIS A 17 -2.84 15.49 -34.94
CA HIS A 17 -3.16 14.25 -34.28
C HIS A 17 -3.62 14.60 -32.87
N ALA A 18 -4.93 14.54 -32.65
CA ALA A 18 -5.50 14.55 -31.32
C ALA A 18 -4.77 13.47 -30.50
N PRO A 19 -4.27 13.76 -29.29
CA PRO A 19 -3.70 12.73 -28.45
C PRO A 19 -4.81 11.69 -28.22
N GLY A 20 -4.60 10.49 -28.75
CA GLY A 20 -5.43 9.33 -28.46
C GLY A 20 -5.54 9.14 -26.94
N PRO A 21 -6.58 8.45 -26.46
CA PRO A 21 -6.84 8.33 -25.03
C PRO A 21 -5.59 7.77 -24.34
N ARG A 22 -4.90 8.64 -23.58
CA ARG A 22 -3.82 8.23 -22.69
C ARG A 22 -4.41 7.15 -21.80
N ALA A 23 -3.78 5.98 -21.78
CA ALA A 23 -4.12 4.92 -20.84
C ALA A 23 -4.18 5.54 -19.45
N ARG A 24 -5.39 5.71 -18.89
CA ARG A 24 -5.57 6.22 -17.55
C ARG A 24 -4.93 5.19 -16.63
N ALA A 25 -3.85 5.58 -15.95
CA ALA A 25 -3.35 4.80 -14.83
C ALA A 25 -4.51 4.63 -13.85
N THR A 26 -5.04 3.42 -13.75
CA THR A 26 -6.22 3.10 -12.95
C THR A 26 -5.87 3.35 -11.47
N ARG A 27 -6.45 4.42 -10.93
CA ARG A 27 -6.33 4.95 -9.58
C ARG A 27 -7.19 4.13 -8.63
N THR A 28 -6.70 3.58 -7.51
CA THR A 28 -7.54 3.07 -6.41
C THR A 28 -6.74 2.66 -5.18
N ILE A 29 -7.15 3.08 -3.95
CA ILE A 29 -7.07 2.31 -2.65
C ILE A 29 -7.96 2.87 -1.51
N LYS A 30 -8.54 2.02 -0.64
CA LYS A 30 -8.79 2.20 0.84
C LYS A 30 -9.30 0.87 1.49
N VAL A 31 -9.94 0.78 2.68
CA VAL A 31 -9.66 1.04 4.13
C VAL A 31 -11.00 0.96 4.91
N GLN A 32 -10.99 0.67 6.22
CA GLN A 32 -12.10 0.00 6.91
C GLN A 32 -12.73 0.63 8.19
N TRP A 33 -14.03 0.32 8.40
CA TRP A 33 -14.91 0.24 9.60
C TRP A 33 -14.50 -0.61 10.84
N ALA A 34 -14.72 -0.06 12.04
CA ALA A 34 -14.65 -0.76 13.32
C ALA A 34 -15.96 -1.49 13.69
N THR A 35 -15.87 -2.68 14.30
CA THR A 35 -16.92 -3.22 15.18
C THR A 35 -16.37 -3.30 16.61
N PRO A 36 -17.20 -3.08 17.65
CA PRO A 36 -16.73 -2.85 19.01
C PRO A 36 -16.12 -4.12 19.61
N PHE A 37 -14.83 -4.07 19.91
CA PHE A 37 -14.17 -5.07 20.75
C PHE A 37 -14.59 -4.83 22.21
N LYS A 38 -15.46 -5.69 22.75
CA LYS A 38 -15.86 -5.66 24.16
C LYS A 38 -14.68 -6.13 25.02
N LYS A 39 -14.02 -5.19 25.70
CA LYS A 39 -13.06 -5.50 26.77
C LYS A 39 -13.78 -6.27 27.88
N SER A 40 -13.41 -7.52 28.08
CA SER A 40 -13.77 -8.30 29.26
C SER A 40 -12.88 -7.85 30.42
N SER A 41 -13.44 -7.11 31.38
CA SER A 41 -12.74 -6.66 32.57
C SER A 41 -13.04 -7.56 33.78
N ARG A 42 -12.05 -8.32 34.26
CA ARG A 42 -11.89 -8.84 35.64
C ARG A 42 -10.40 -9.23 35.80
N GLY A 43 -9.63 -8.85 36.82
CA GLY A 43 -9.84 -8.01 37.98
C GLY A 43 -8.53 -7.88 38.80
N ARG A 44 -8.41 -6.71 39.47
CA ARG A 44 -7.79 -6.40 40.79
C ARG A 44 -6.35 -6.85 41.16
N ALA A 45 -5.46 -5.83 41.17
CA ALA A 45 -4.54 -5.34 42.22
C ALA A 45 -3.46 -6.24 42.88
N SER A 46 -2.20 -5.78 42.81
CA SER A 46 -1.37 -5.47 44.00
C SER A 46 -0.21 -4.50 43.63
N ALA A 47 0.34 -3.87 44.66
CA ALA A 47 1.24 -2.71 44.63
C ALA A 47 2.73 -3.10 44.61
N GLY A 48 3.58 -2.20 44.10
CA GLY A 48 5.00 -2.12 44.52
C GLY A 48 6.03 -1.86 43.41
N ALA A 49 6.58 -0.64 43.44
CA ALA A 49 7.97 -0.30 43.14
C ALA A 49 8.53 -0.26 41.69
N SER A 50 9.35 0.77 41.50
CA SER A 50 10.49 0.92 40.59
C SER A 50 10.25 1.55 39.22
N CYS A 51 10.69 2.81 39.10
CA CYS A 51 11.00 3.48 37.84
C CYS A 51 12.16 2.77 37.14
N GLN A 52 11.89 1.97 36.11
CA GLN A 52 12.88 1.58 35.11
C GLN A 52 12.24 1.52 33.73
N ASN A 53 12.83 2.25 32.77
CA ASN A 53 12.46 2.23 31.35
C ASN A 53 12.47 0.79 30.81
N PRO A 54 11.38 0.29 30.20
CA PRO A 54 11.47 -0.91 29.41
C PRO A 54 12.19 -0.60 28.09
N ARG A 55 13.40 -1.16 27.95
CA ARG A 55 14.09 -1.35 26.67
C ARG A 55 13.11 -2.05 25.71
N MET A 56 12.93 -1.50 24.51
CA MET A 56 12.17 -2.17 23.44
C MET A 56 12.92 -3.42 22.99
N SER A 57 12.44 -4.59 23.38
CA SER A 57 12.89 -5.88 22.88
C SER A 57 11.83 -6.95 23.14
N GLU A 58 10.72 -6.94 22.40
CA GLU A 58 9.97 -8.14 21.98
C GLU A 58 9.24 -7.84 20.65
N PRO A 59 9.37 -8.67 19.60
CA PRO A 59 8.47 -8.60 18.45
C PRO A 59 7.06 -8.91 18.93
N GLN A 60 6.12 -8.03 18.62
CA GLN A 60 4.74 -8.19 19.06
C GLN A 60 4.13 -9.46 18.43
N GLU A 61 4.02 -10.55 19.20
CA GLU A 61 3.35 -11.81 18.85
C GLU A 61 1.83 -11.59 18.70
N TRP A 62 1.42 -10.83 17.69
CA TRP A 62 0.02 -10.71 17.34
C TRP A 62 -0.23 -11.53 16.08
N ALA A 63 -1.31 -12.31 16.05
CA ALA A 63 -1.74 -13.06 14.88
C ALA A 63 -3.26 -12.95 14.76
N PHE A 64 -3.78 -13.00 13.54
CA PHE A 64 -5.21 -13.17 13.35
C PHE A 64 -5.65 -14.54 13.86
N ARG A 65 -6.89 -14.62 14.32
CA ARG A 65 -7.53 -15.92 14.59
C ARG A 65 -7.65 -16.70 13.28
N ASP A 66 -7.50 -18.02 13.32
CA ASP A 66 -7.54 -18.89 12.14
C ASP A 66 -8.79 -18.68 11.27
N ALA A 67 -9.94 -18.36 11.87
CA ALA A 67 -11.18 -18.09 11.15
C ALA A 67 -11.15 -16.82 10.27
N LEU A 68 -10.22 -15.90 10.54
CA LEU A 68 -10.03 -14.65 9.81
C LEU A 68 -8.87 -14.74 8.81
N GLN A 69 -7.98 -15.72 8.96
CA GLN A 69 -6.88 -15.94 8.03
C GLN A 69 -7.42 -16.52 6.71
N PRO A 70 -6.83 -16.18 5.56
CA PRO A 70 -7.15 -16.82 4.29
C PRO A 70 -6.84 -18.31 4.34
N LYS A 71 -7.66 -19.13 3.70
CA LYS A 71 -7.37 -20.55 3.50
C LYS A 71 -7.05 -20.84 2.06
N ALA A 72 -6.18 -21.82 1.82
CA ALA A 72 -5.74 -22.18 0.48
C ALA A 72 -6.89 -22.67 -0.43
N ASP A 73 -7.92 -23.28 0.15
CA ASP A 73 -9.14 -23.73 -0.56
C ASP A 73 -10.11 -22.59 -0.89
N GLU A 74 -9.89 -21.40 -0.34
CA GLU A 74 -10.71 -20.20 -0.58
C GLU A 74 -10.07 -19.24 -1.60
N THR A 75 -8.85 -19.54 -2.06
CA THR A 75 -8.08 -18.73 -3.00
C THR A 75 -7.92 -19.44 -4.33
N GLN A 76 -7.98 -18.71 -5.46
CA GLN A 76 -7.70 -19.27 -6.79
C GLN A 76 -6.22 -19.11 -7.21
N PHE A 77 -5.36 -18.78 -6.25
CA PHE A 77 -3.94 -18.49 -6.45
C PHE A 77 -3.09 -19.19 -5.38
N ASP A 78 -1.79 -19.25 -5.63
CA ASP A 78 -0.82 -19.74 -4.65
C ASP A 78 -0.63 -18.69 -3.54
N LEU A 79 -1.32 -18.91 -2.41
CA LEU A 79 -1.29 -18.02 -1.26
C LEU A 79 0.12 -17.87 -0.66
N ALA A 80 0.90 -18.96 -0.58
CA ALA A 80 2.25 -18.90 -0.04
C ALA A 80 3.16 -18.03 -0.93
N ARG A 81 3.06 -18.22 -2.25
CA ARG A 81 3.77 -17.38 -3.21
C ARG A 81 3.35 -15.92 -3.13
N ALA A 82 2.08 -15.61 -2.92
CA ALA A 82 1.61 -14.23 -2.76
C ALA A 82 2.14 -13.58 -1.47
N LEU A 83 2.18 -14.33 -0.37
CA LEU A 83 2.76 -13.85 0.89
C LEU A 83 4.26 -13.56 0.76
N ASP A 84 5.01 -14.38 0.03
CA ASP A 84 6.43 -14.17 -0.26
C ASP A 84 6.72 -12.91 -1.11
N ALA A 85 5.70 -12.27 -1.69
CA ALA A 85 5.84 -11.00 -2.43
C ALA A 85 5.80 -9.77 -1.51
N MET A 86 5.49 -9.97 -0.22
CA MET A 86 5.40 -8.88 0.75
C MET A 86 6.72 -8.66 1.46
N VAL A 87 7.05 -7.38 1.68
CA VAL A 87 8.23 -6.95 2.43
C VAL A 87 7.86 -6.02 3.57
N LEU A 88 8.63 -6.05 4.66
CA LEU A 88 8.62 -5.01 5.67
C LEU A 88 9.42 -3.82 5.13
N VAL A 89 8.84 -2.63 5.20
CA VAL A 89 9.49 -1.37 4.85
C VAL A 89 9.81 -0.64 6.15
N ARG A 90 11.09 -0.34 6.37
CA ARG A 90 11.55 0.59 7.40
C ARG A 90 12.23 1.77 6.73
N ALA A 91 11.88 2.98 7.11
CA ALA A 91 12.49 4.19 6.61
C ALA A 91 12.94 5.10 7.76
N GLU A 92 14.07 5.77 7.54
CA GLU A 92 14.56 6.84 8.40
C GLU A 92 14.51 8.17 7.64
N VAL A 93 14.00 9.19 8.31
CA VAL A 93 13.80 10.54 7.81
C VAL A 93 14.62 11.50 8.67
N PRO A 94 15.40 12.41 8.06
CA PRO A 94 16.16 13.44 8.79
C PRO A 94 15.26 14.24 9.75
N ALA A 95 15.80 14.60 10.92
CA ALA A 95 15.03 15.26 11.98
C ALA A 95 14.50 16.66 11.59
N ASP A 96 15.09 17.28 10.57
CA ASP A 96 14.69 18.55 9.98
C ASP A 96 13.70 18.40 8.81
N GLY A 97 13.22 17.18 8.52
CA GLY A 97 12.22 16.92 7.51
C GLY A 97 10.86 17.56 7.82
N TYR A 98 10.18 18.06 6.80
CA TYR A 98 8.93 18.80 6.91
C TYR A 98 7.79 17.96 7.49
N THR A 99 7.77 16.65 7.21
CA THR A 99 6.69 15.76 7.68
C THR A 99 6.98 15.10 9.03
N VAL A 100 8.15 15.35 9.64
CA VAL A 100 8.57 14.70 10.90
C VAL A 100 7.62 15.03 12.05
N SER A 101 7.09 16.25 12.14
CA SER A 101 6.16 16.64 13.22
C SER A 101 4.92 15.78 13.27
N ASN A 102 4.50 15.21 12.13
CA ASN A 102 3.27 14.44 12.00
C ASN A 102 3.53 12.93 11.87
N LEU A 103 4.64 12.53 11.24
CA LEU A 103 4.93 11.14 10.87
C LEU A 103 6.17 10.55 11.57
N GLY A 104 6.92 11.37 12.30
CA GLY A 104 8.16 10.96 12.95
C GLY A 104 9.34 10.77 11.99
N THR A 105 10.50 10.51 12.60
CA THR A 105 11.78 10.23 11.93
C THR A 105 11.96 8.76 11.57
N GLU A 106 11.24 7.85 12.20
CA GLU A 106 11.24 6.43 11.87
C GLU A 106 9.85 6.02 11.42
N ARG A 107 9.77 5.36 10.25
CA ARG A 107 8.51 4.95 9.65
C ARG A 107 8.57 3.48 9.29
N GLY A 108 7.48 2.78 9.57
CA GLY A 108 7.37 1.34 9.36
C GLY A 108 6.04 0.98 8.72
N GLY A 109 6.07 0.03 7.79
CA GLY A 109 4.89 -0.53 7.16
C GLY A 109 5.29 -1.66 6.21
N TYR A 110 4.50 -1.88 5.17
CA TYR A 110 4.73 -2.94 4.21
C TYR A 110 4.99 -2.41 2.80
N GLY A 111 5.44 -3.31 1.93
CA GLY A 111 5.51 -3.08 0.50
C GLY A 111 5.19 -4.36 -0.25
N ALA A 112 4.63 -4.20 -1.44
CA ALA A 112 4.33 -5.27 -2.37
C ALA A 112 5.35 -5.26 -3.50
N VAL A 113 6.03 -6.37 -3.74
CA VAL A 113 6.87 -6.52 -4.93
C VAL A 113 5.96 -6.70 -6.14
N ILE A 114 6.09 -5.83 -7.14
CA ILE A 114 5.18 -5.77 -8.29
C ILE A 114 5.83 -6.15 -9.63
N ARG A 115 7.14 -6.44 -9.62
CA ARG A 115 7.92 -6.80 -10.80
C ARG A 115 9.00 -7.82 -10.47
N GLU A 116 9.43 -8.56 -11.48
CA GLU A 116 10.50 -9.56 -11.39
C GLU A 116 11.86 -8.99 -10.96
N ASP A 117 12.13 -7.72 -11.28
CA ASP A 117 13.35 -7.02 -10.85
C ASP A 117 13.30 -6.51 -9.41
N GLY A 118 12.25 -6.86 -8.65
CA GLY A 118 12.13 -6.55 -7.24
C GLY A 118 11.55 -5.17 -6.94
N LEU A 119 11.02 -4.43 -7.93
CA LEU A 119 10.39 -3.13 -7.68
C LEU A 119 9.27 -3.27 -6.65
N VAL A 120 9.32 -2.44 -5.60
CA VAL A 120 8.35 -2.45 -4.50
C VAL A 120 7.41 -1.25 -4.62
N LEU A 121 6.12 -1.52 -4.54
CA LEU A 121 5.06 -0.54 -4.36
C LEU A 121 4.68 -0.47 -2.87
N THR A 122 4.59 0.73 -2.33
CA THR A 122 4.17 0.98 -0.94
C THR A 122 3.29 2.22 -0.88
N ILE A 123 2.87 2.61 0.33
CA ILE A 123 2.24 3.90 0.56
C ILE A 123 3.30 4.97 0.82
N GLY A 124 3.21 6.07 0.08
CA GLY A 124 4.27 7.05 -0.11
C GLY A 124 4.65 7.82 1.15
N TYR A 125 3.75 8.01 2.11
CA TYR A 125 4.08 8.68 3.36
C TYR A 125 5.15 7.92 4.18
N LEU A 126 5.30 6.60 3.98
CA LEU A 126 6.33 5.82 4.65
C LEU A 126 7.73 6.22 4.19
N ILE A 127 7.88 6.59 2.93
CA ILE A 127 9.19 6.85 2.30
C ILE A 127 9.39 8.32 1.92
N ASN A 128 8.41 9.18 2.17
CA ASN A 128 8.53 10.60 1.89
C ASN A 128 9.64 11.21 2.76
N GLU A 129 10.58 11.90 2.12
CA GLU A 129 11.79 12.50 2.76
C GLU A 129 12.77 11.48 3.36
N ALA A 130 12.59 10.18 3.11
CA ALA A 130 13.48 9.16 3.66
C ALA A 130 14.90 9.30 3.11
N SER A 131 15.88 9.32 4.01
CA SER A 131 17.31 9.27 3.69
C SER A 131 17.84 7.84 3.64
N GLN A 132 17.20 6.91 4.37
CA GLN A 132 17.53 5.49 4.35
C GLN A 132 16.24 4.66 4.33
N ILE A 133 16.24 3.58 3.56
CA ILE A 133 15.13 2.63 3.50
C ILE A 133 15.70 1.21 3.55
N TRP A 134 15.11 0.34 4.37
CA TRP A 134 15.39 -1.09 4.42
C TRP A 134 14.14 -1.87 4.03
N LEU A 135 14.35 -2.90 3.22
CA LEU A 135 13.34 -3.86 2.79
C LEU A 135 13.68 -5.23 3.37
N THR A 136 12.79 -5.82 4.16
CA THR A 136 12.94 -7.18 4.69
C THR A 136 11.90 -8.10 4.04
N SER A 137 12.36 -9.11 3.32
CA SER A 137 11.48 -10.16 2.76
C SER A 137 10.98 -11.13 3.84
N ASN A 138 9.84 -11.78 3.61
CA ASN A 138 9.36 -12.88 4.46
C ASN A 138 10.34 -14.08 4.51
N ARG A 139 11.28 -14.17 3.55
CA ARG A 139 12.36 -15.17 3.51
C ARG A 139 13.61 -14.75 4.31
N GLY A 140 13.57 -13.59 4.98
CA GLY A 140 14.61 -13.11 5.88
C GLY A 140 15.74 -12.30 5.23
N SER A 141 15.74 -12.14 3.90
CA SER A 141 16.68 -11.22 3.24
C SER A 141 16.37 -9.77 3.60
N VAL A 142 17.42 -8.98 3.87
CA VAL A 142 17.35 -7.54 4.14
C VAL A 142 18.22 -6.81 3.12
N VAL A 143 17.64 -5.85 2.41
CA VAL A 143 18.36 -5.03 1.43
C VAL A 143 18.03 -3.56 1.62
N GLU A 144 18.98 -2.68 1.28
CA GLU A 144 18.71 -1.25 1.20
C GLU A 144 17.78 -0.95 0.01
N GLY A 145 16.92 0.04 0.16
CA GLY A 145 16.02 0.52 -0.87
C GLY A 145 16.30 1.99 -1.23
N TYR A 146 16.11 2.32 -2.50
CA TYR A 146 16.14 3.69 -2.98
C TYR A 146 14.73 4.13 -3.40
N ARG A 147 14.29 5.27 -2.89
CA ARG A 147 13.01 5.87 -3.28
C ARG A 147 13.09 6.37 -4.73
N LEU A 148 12.45 5.66 -5.66
CA LEU A 148 12.34 6.10 -7.05
C LEU A 148 11.37 7.26 -7.24
N GLY A 149 10.29 7.26 -6.46
CA GLY A 149 9.26 8.27 -6.61
C GLY A 149 8.18 8.17 -5.54
N TYR A 150 7.52 9.31 -5.35
CA TYR A 150 6.30 9.45 -4.57
C TYR A 150 5.31 10.23 -5.43
N ASP A 151 4.15 9.64 -5.71
CA ASP A 151 3.05 10.32 -6.39
C ASP A 151 2.06 10.83 -5.35
N GLN A 152 2.00 12.16 -5.19
CA GLN A 152 1.11 12.81 -4.22
C GLN A 152 -0.36 12.61 -4.54
N ALA A 153 -0.73 12.51 -5.82
CA ALA A 153 -2.14 12.40 -6.22
C ALA A 153 -2.74 11.05 -5.81
N THR A 154 -1.97 9.96 -5.96
CA THR A 154 -2.41 8.61 -5.57
C THR A 154 -1.94 8.20 -4.18
N GLY A 155 -0.97 8.93 -3.61
CA GLY A 155 -0.31 8.57 -2.37
C GLY A 155 0.71 7.44 -2.50
N PHE A 156 1.05 6.96 -3.71
CA PHE A 156 1.89 5.77 -3.88
C PHE A 156 3.38 6.08 -3.83
N GLY A 157 4.16 5.18 -3.22
CA GLY A 157 5.61 5.21 -3.21
C GLY A 157 6.19 4.04 -4.00
N LEU A 158 7.27 4.29 -4.74
CA LEU A 158 8.06 3.26 -5.41
C LEU A 158 9.46 3.18 -4.80
N ILE A 159 9.89 1.97 -4.48
CA ILE A 159 11.21 1.68 -3.91
C ILE A 159 11.92 0.69 -4.84
N HIS A 160 13.12 1.04 -5.28
CA HIS A 160 14.03 0.14 -5.98
C HIS A 160 14.95 -0.53 -4.96
N PRO A 161 14.99 -1.87 -4.88
CA PRO A 161 15.96 -2.53 -4.03
C PRO A 161 17.37 -2.35 -4.60
N LEU A 162 18.35 -2.02 -3.75
CA LEU A 162 19.76 -1.86 -4.12
C LEU A 162 20.55 -3.18 -4.06
N GLY A 163 19.87 -4.28 -3.75
CA GLY A 163 20.41 -5.63 -3.73
C GLY A 163 19.37 -6.65 -4.18
N LYS A 164 19.77 -7.92 -4.23
CA LYS A 164 18.84 -9.01 -4.59
C LYS A 164 17.85 -9.23 -3.45
N LEU A 165 16.59 -8.90 -3.71
CA LEU A 165 15.47 -9.16 -2.82
C LEU A 165 14.96 -10.59 -3.06
N ASP A 166 15.02 -11.46 -2.05
CA ASP A 166 14.50 -12.84 -2.14
C ASP A 166 12.99 -12.85 -1.90
N ALA A 167 12.24 -12.39 -2.91
CA ALA A 167 10.79 -12.26 -2.89
C ALA A 167 10.20 -12.60 -4.26
N THR A 168 8.96 -13.07 -4.26
CA THR A 168 8.17 -13.22 -5.49
C THR A 168 7.57 -11.86 -5.87
N HIS A 169 6.75 -11.79 -6.93
CA HIS A 169 6.01 -10.57 -7.27
C HIS A 169 4.53 -10.86 -7.46
N LEU A 170 3.69 -9.85 -7.17
CA LEU A 170 2.26 -9.91 -7.37
C LEU A 170 1.88 -9.44 -8.78
N PRO A 171 1.03 -10.20 -9.51
CA PRO A 171 0.47 -9.73 -10.75
C PRO A 171 -0.49 -8.57 -10.47
N ARG A 172 -0.53 -7.58 -11.36
CA ARG A 172 -1.39 -6.41 -11.20
C ARG A 172 -2.82 -6.70 -11.63
N GLY A 173 -3.78 -6.26 -10.82
CA GLY A 173 -5.20 -6.29 -11.12
C GLY A 173 -5.74 -4.93 -11.52
N LEU A 174 -7.05 -4.86 -11.71
CA LEU A 174 -7.79 -3.64 -11.93
C LEU A 174 -8.91 -3.53 -10.89
N ALA A 175 -8.82 -2.55 -10.02
CA ALA A 175 -9.87 -2.27 -9.05
C ALA A 175 -11.22 -1.90 -9.69
N ALA A 176 -11.22 -1.43 -10.94
CA ALA A 176 -12.44 -1.21 -11.72
C ALA A 176 -13.28 -2.50 -11.87
N ASN A 177 -12.64 -3.67 -11.85
CA ASN A 177 -13.31 -4.97 -11.99
C ASN A 177 -13.86 -5.51 -10.66
N VAL A 178 -13.58 -4.82 -9.55
CA VAL A 178 -13.98 -5.23 -8.20
C VAL A 178 -15.30 -4.58 -7.83
N ASN A 179 -16.22 -5.37 -7.29
CA ASN A 179 -17.55 -4.96 -6.86
C ASN A 179 -17.70 -5.03 -5.33
N VAL A 180 -18.66 -4.28 -4.81
CA VAL A 180 -19.09 -4.42 -3.42
C VAL A 180 -19.64 -5.84 -3.20
N GLY A 181 -19.16 -6.50 -2.14
CA GLY A 181 -19.47 -7.89 -1.79
C GLY A 181 -18.39 -8.89 -2.18
N ASP A 182 -17.48 -8.52 -3.09
CA ASP A 182 -16.39 -9.41 -3.53
C ASP A 182 -15.47 -9.76 -2.37
N SER A 183 -15.02 -11.01 -2.35
CA SER A 183 -14.04 -11.49 -1.37
C SER A 183 -12.65 -11.02 -1.76
N THR A 184 -11.91 -10.50 -0.78
CA THR A 184 -10.59 -9.91 -0.96
C THR A 184 -9.66 -10.35 0.16
N PHE A 185 -8.35 -10.25 -0.08
CA PHE A 185 -7.34 -10.67 0.89
C PHE A 185 -6.37 -9.51 1.15
N VAL A 186 -6.23 -9.11 2.42
CA VAL A 186 -5.23 -8.13 2.82
C VAL A 186 -4.01 -8.89 3.34
N ILE A 187 -2.86 -8.66 2.73
CA ILE A 187 -1.61 -9.31 3.10
C ILE A 187 -0.52 -8.29 3.39
N GLY A 188 0.37 -8.64 4.32
CA GLY A 188 1.53 -7.85 4.73
C GLY A 188 2.74 -8.75 4.96
N HIS A 189 3.81 -8.17 5.49
CA HIS A 189 4.93 -8.95 6.00
C HIS A 189 4.53 -9.71 7.27
N GLY A 190 5.10 -10.89 7.50
CA GLY A 190 4.81 -11.79 8.62
C GLY A 190 4.11 -13.10 8.22
N GLY A 191 3.74 -13.25 6.94
CA GLY A 191 3.14 -14.48 6.42
C GLY A 191 1.68 -14.67 6.82
N LEU A 192 1.22 -15.93 6.81
CA LEU A 192 -0.21 -16.28 6.92
C LEU A 192 -0.86 -15.78 8.21
N ALA A 193 -0.12 -15.79 9.33
CA ALA A 193 -0.59 -15.32 10.62
C ALA A 193 -1.02 -13.84 10.62
N HIS A 194 -0.47 -13.04 9.69
CA HIS A 194 -0.76 -11.63 9.50
C HIS A 194 -1.53 -11.37 8.20
N ALA A 195 -2.08 -12.40 7.57
CA ALA A 195 -2.96 -12.27 6.42
C ALA A 195 -4.41 -12.26 6.87
N LEU A 196 -5.23 -11.45 6.20
CA LEU A 196 -6.63 -11.24 6.57
C LEU A 196 -7.56 -11.45 5.38
N LYS A 197 -8.51 -12.36 5.53
CA LYS A 197 -9.64 -12.48 4.63
C LYS A 197 -10.62 -11.35 4.90
N THR A 198 -11.02 -10.66 3.84
CA THR A 198 -11.91 -9.50 3.87
C THR A 198 -12.94 -9.55 2.75
N LYS A 199 -13.85 -8.58 2.73
CA LYS A 199 -14.74 -8.30 1.60
C LYS A 199 -14.74 -6.81 1.32
N VAL A 200 -15.00 -6.44 0.06
CA VAL A 200 -15.32 -5.06 -0.28
C VAL A 200 -16.72 -4.73 0.25
N VAL A 201 -16.85 -3.69 1.06
CA VAL A 201 -18.11 -3.25 1.65
C VAL A 201 -18.62 -1.95 1.06
N ASP A 202 -17.75 -1.16 0.43
CA ASP A 202 -18.09 0.10 -0.23
C ASP A 202 -17.05 0.44 -1.29
N LYS A 203 -17.45 1.26 -2.28
CA LYS A 203 -16.60 1.73 -3.38
C LYS A 203 -17.09 3.10 -3.83
N ARG A 204 -16.34 4.16 -3.51
CA ARG A 204 -16.75 5.56 -3.74
C ARG A 204 -15.59 6.53 -3.69
N GLU A 205 -15.82 7.79 -4.04
CA GLU A 205 -14.85 8.87 -3.84
C GLU A 205 -14.47 9.02 -2.36
N PHE A 206 -13.21 9.37 -2.11
CA PHE A 206 -12.75 9.76 -0.78
C PHE A 206 -11.98 11.07 -0.81
N ALA A 207 -12.39 12.01 0.05
CA ALA A 207 -11.64 13.21 0.38
C ALA A 207 -11.11 13.11 1.82
N GLY A 208 -9.79 13.22 2.00
CA GLY A 208 -9.13 13.27 3.30
C GLY A 208 -8.81 14.69 3.74
N SER A 209 -8.53 14.87 5.04
CA SER A 209 -8.24 16.17 5.66
C SER A 209 -7.00 16.89 5.12
N TRP A 210 -6.18 16.24 4.28
CA TRP A 210 -4.90 16.73 3.76
C TRP A 210 -4.91 16.90 2.24
N GLU A 211 -5.98 17.50 1.69
CA GLU A 211 -6.18 17.73 0.24
C GLU A 211 -6.03 16.46 -0.62
N TYR A 212 -6.28 15.31 0.00
CA TYR A 212 -6.16 14.01 -0.62
C TYR A 212 -7.51 13.59 -1.18
N VAL A 213 -7.68 13.69 -2.50
CA VAL A 213 -8.92 13.27 -3.17
C VAL A 213 -8.62 12.07 -4.06
N LEU A 214 -9.28 10.96 -3.77
CA LEU A 214 -9.33 9.80 -4.64
C LEU A 214 -10.69 9.74 -5.29
N ASP A 215 -10.72 9.75 -6.62
CA ASP A 215 -11.96 9.56 -7.40
C ASP A 215 -12.70 8.28 -6.98
N GLU A 216 -11.95 7.22 -6.64
CA GLU A 216 -12.51 5.94 -6.22
C GLU A 216 -11.61 5.23 -5.21
N ALA A 217 -12.23 4.81 -4.12
CA ALA A 217 -11.64 4.17 -2.96
C ALA A 217 -12.43 2.88 -2.67
N LEU A 218 -11.72 1.75 -2.55
CA LEU A 218 -12.32 0.51 -2.04
C LEU A 218 -12.42 0.61 -0.52
N PHE A 219 -13.43 0.03 0.10
CA PHE A 219 -13.49 -0.09 1.56
C PHE A 219 -13.68 -1.56 1.87
N THR A 220 -12.93 -2.09 2.84
CA THR A 220 -12.96 -3.53 3.16
C THR A 220 -13.39 -3.78 4.60
N ALA A 221 -13.85 -5.00 4.89
CA ALA A 221 -14.07 -5.51 6.25
C ALA A 221 -13.73 -7.01 6.36
N PRO A 222 -13.08 -7.53 7.44
CA PRO A 222 -12.59 -6.91 8.68
C PRO A 222 -11.15 -6.29 8.64
N ALA A 223 -10.80 -5.54 9.74
CA ALA A 223 -9.67 -4.62 10.03
C ALA A 223 -8.31 -5.19 9.82
N HIS A 224 -7.54 -4.80 8.82
CA HIS A 224 -6.09 -5.00 8.95
C HIS A 224 -5.52 -3.92 9.89
N PRO A 225 -5.02 -4.28 11.09
CA PRO A 225 -4.56 -3.29 12.08
C PRO A 225 -3.23 -2.65 11.69
N GLN A 226 -2.48 -3.27 10.79
CA GLN A 226 -1.25 -2.73 10.21
C GLN A 226 -1.48 -2.52 8.71
N TRP A 227 -2.15 -1.44 8.31
CA TRP A 227 -2.57 -1.26 6.92
C TRP A 227 -1.51 -0.61 6.04
N GLY A 228 -0.60 0.19 6.62
CA GLY A 228 0.33 1.02 5.85
C GLY A 228 1.17 0.18 4.89
N GLY A 229 0.90 0.29 3.59
CA GLY A 229 1.60 -0.45 2.56
C GLY A 229 1.14 -1.90 2.32
N ALA A 230 0.11 -2.40 3.02
CA ALA A 230 -0.40 -3.76 2.88
C ALA A 230 -1.00 -4.00 1.48
N ALA A 231 -0.80 -5.16 0.86
CA ALA A 231 -1.45 -5.46 -0.42
C ALA A 231 -2.90 -5.90 -0.22
N LEU A 232 -3.79 -5.37 -1.07
CA LEU A 232 -5.16 -5.87 -1.23
C LEU A 232 -5.23 -6.70 -2.52
N LEU A 233 -5.59 -7.97 -2.38
CA LEU A 233 -5.70 -8.92 -3.48
C LEU A 233 -7.16 -9.28 -3.77
N ASP A 234 -7.48 -9.49 -5.04
CA ASP A 234 -8.72 -10.13 -5.48
C ASP A 234 -8.68 -11.66 -5.27
N ALA A 235 -9.76 -12.34 -5.64
CA ALA A 235 -9.87 -13.80 -5.51
C ALA A 235 -8.87 -14.59 -6.38
N GLN A 236 -8.30 -13.95 -7.40
CA GLN A 236 -7.32 -14.51 -8.33
C GLN A 236 -5.87 -14.16 -7.93
N GLY A 237 -5.68 -13.42 -6.83
CA GLY A 237 -4.36 -13.04 -6.33
C GLY A 237 -3.75 -11.82 -7.03
N HIS A 238 -4.56 -11.07 -7.79
CA HIS A 238 -4.08 -9.83 -8.40
C HIS A 238 -4.10 -8.68 -7.41
N LEU A 239 -3.05 -7.87 -7.44
CA LEU A 239 -2.94 -6.65 -6.65
C LEU A 239 -3.91 -5.58 -7.15
N ILE A 240 -4.92 -5.28 -6.33
CA ILE A 240 -5.99 -4.30 -6.63
C ILE A 240 -5.91 -3.05 -5.73
N GLY A 241 -5.02 -3.02 -4.73
CA GLY A 241 -4.77 -1.84 -3.89
C GLY A 241 -3.64 -2.02 -2.87
N ILE A 242 -3.23 -0.92 -2.21
CA ILE A 242 -2.22 -0.80 -1.12
C ILE A 242 -2.76 -0.08 0.15
N GLY A 243 -2.85 -0.71 1.32
CA GLY A 243 -3.40 -0.08 2.51
C GLY A 243 -2.74 1.27 2.84
N SER A 244 -3.58 2.29 3.09
CA SER A 244 -3.15 3.70 3.15
C SER A 244 -3.52 4.38 4.47
N LEU A 245 -4.79 4.33 4.85
CA LEU A 245 -5.31 5.01 6.03
C LEU A 245 -6.07 4.01 6.91
N LEU A 246 -6.50 4.43 8.10
CA LEU A 246 -7.58 3.78 8.82
C LEU A 246 -8.66 4.84 9.06
N VAL A 247 -9.90 4.57 8.69
CA VAL A 247 -11.00 5.52 8.88
C VAL A 247 -12.02 4.89 9.82
N THR A 248 -12.11 5.44 11.02
CA THR A 248 -13.17 5.12 11.97
C THR A 248 -14.39 5.97 11.62
N HIS A 249 -15.51 5.33 11.29
CA HIS A 249 -16.80 6.01 11.24
C HIS A 249 -17.68 5.40 12.32
N GLU A 250 -18.26 6.24 13.18
CA GLU A 250 -19.42 5.89 13.97
C GLU A 250 -20.64 5.90 13.03
N VAL A 251 -21.50 4.90 13.14
CA VAL A 251 -22.88 4.91 12.60
C VAL A 251 -23.81 5.30 13.73
#